data_AF-A0A965AYJ0-F1
#
_entry.id   AF-A0A965AYJ0-F1
#
_cell.length_a   1.000
_cell.length_b   1.000
_cell.length_c   1.000
_cell.angle_alpha   90.00
_cell.angle_beta   90.00
_cell.angle_gamma   90.00
#
_symmetry.space_group_name_H-M   'P 1'
#
loop_
_entity.id
_entity.type
_entity.pdbx_description
1 polymer ?
#
loop_
_entity_poly.entity_id
_entity_poly.type
_entity_poly.pdbx_seq_one_letter_code
_entity_poly.pdbx_strand_id
1 'polypeptide(L)' 'MSFIKCSVSTVALIALGATAAVARDQVQVAGSSTVLPYASIVAEAFGENFDFPTPVVESGGSSGGLKR' A
#
# COMPACT_ATOMS: atom_id res chain seq x y z
N MET A 1 6.27 8.20 -44.20
CA MET A 1 5.88 8.98 -43.00
C MET A 1 4.90 8.28 -42.06
N SER A 2 4.38 7.08 -42.38
CA SER A 2 3.42 6.36 -41.50
C SER A 2 4.11 5.53 -40.40
N PHE A 3 5.22 4.84 -40.73
CA PHE A 3 5.94 3.97 -39.79
C PHE A 3 6.52 4.70 -38.56
N ILE A 4 6.92 5.96 -38.72
CA ILE A 4 7.44 6.80 -37.63
C ILE A 4 6.33 7.16 -36.64
N LYS A 5 5.10 7.40 -37.10
CA LYS A 5 3.94 7.67 -36.22
C LYS A 5 3.54 6.42 -35.41
N CYS A 6 3.61 5.23 -36.00
CA CYS A 6 3.34 3.99 -35.25
C CYS A 6 4.36 3.72 -34.13
N SER A 7 5.66 3.92 -34.40
CA SER A 7 6.69 3.76 -33.36
C SER A 7 6.54 4.75 -32.20
N VAL A 8 6.20 6.01 -32.50
CA VAL A 8 5.96 7.02 -31.46
C VAL A 8 4.76 6.66 -30.57
N SER A 9 3.69 6.12 -31.15
CA SER A 9 2.52 5.65 -30.39
C SER A 9 2.85 4.46 -29.48
N THR A 10 3.67 3.51 -29.93
CA THR A 10 4.08 2.36 -29.10
C THR A 10 4.95 2.80 -27.92
N VAL A 11 5.88 3.74 -28.12
CA VAL A 11 6.72 4.29 -27.04
C VAL A 11 5.87 5.05 -26.01
N ALA A 12 4.87 5.81 -26.46
CA ALA A 12 3.95 6.52 -25.57
C ALA A 12 3.12 5.56 -24.69
N LEU A 13 2.67 4.43 -25.25
CA LEU A 13 1.92 3.41 -24.48
C LEU A 13 2.78 2.72 -23.42
N ILE A 14 4.05 2.44 -23.73
CA ILE A 14 5.00 1.88 -22.75
C ILE A 14 5.28 2.89 -21.62
N ALA A 15 5.41 4.17 -21.94
CA ALA A 15 5.63 5.22 -20.94
C ALA A 15 4.43 5.41 -19.99
N LEU A 16 3.20 5.23 -20.47
CA LEU A 16 2.00 5.26 -19.61
C LEU A 16 1.84 3.99 -18.75
N GLY A 17 2.31 2.83 -19.24
CA GLY A 17 2.25 1.55 -18.52
C GLY A 17 3.36 1.37 -17.47
N ALA A 18 4.40 2.19 -17.51
CA ALA A 18 5.54 2.15 -16.60
C ALA A 18 5.31 2.96 -15.30
N THR A 19 4.06 3.07 -14.83
CA THR A 19 3.81 3.55 -13.47
C THR A 19 4.34 2.50 -12.49
N ALA A 20 5.56 2.70 -12.00
CA ALA A 20 6.13 1.88 -10.95
C ALA A 20 5.14 1.82 -9.79
N ALA A 21 4.77 0.61 -9.36
CA ALA A 21 3.96 0.43 -8.18
C ALA A 21 4.71 1.03 -6.99
N VAL A 22 4.20 2.14 -6.45
CA VAL A 22 4.75 2.77 -5.24
C VAL A 22 4.43 1.85 -4.07
N ALA A 23 5.38 1.01 -3.69
CA ALA A 23 5.29 0.27 -2.44
C ALA A 23 5.17 1.30 -1.32
N ARG A 24 4.18 1.13 -0.44
CA ARG A 24 4.07 1.97 0.75
C ARG A 24 5.17 1.55 1.70
N ASP A 25 5.89 2.50 2.25
CA ASP A 25 6.96 2.21 3.22
C ASP A 25 6.40 1.65 4.54
N GLN A 26 5.13 1.93 4.85
CA GLN A 26 4.46 1.44 6.05
C GLN A 26 3.38 0.39 5.75
N VAL A 27 3.25 -0.57 6.66
CA VAL A 27 2.15 -1.55 6.67
C VAL A 27 0.89 -0.87 7.20
N GLN A 28 -0.21 -0.98 6.45
CA GLN A 28 -1.54 -0.54 6.90
C GLN A 28 -2.42 -1.75 7.20
N VAL A 29 -3.02 -1.76 8.38
CA VAL A 29 -3.85 -2.85 8.88
C VAL A 29 -5.22 -2.28 9.23
N ALA A 30 -6.29 -2.83 8.66
CA ALA A 30 -7.63 -2.58 9.19
C ALA A 30 -8.21 -3.89 9.73
N GLY A 31 -8.94 -3.83 10.85
CA GLY A 31 -9.44 -5.05 11.48
C GLY A 31 -10.58 -4.81 12.44
N SER A 32 -10.86 -5.84 13.25
CA SER A 32 -11.93 -5.79 14.25
C SER A 32 -11.70 -4.64 15.23
N SER A 33 -12.73 -3.83 15.42
CA SER A 33 -12.74 -2.74 16.39
C SER A 33 -12.57 -3.22 17.83
N THR A 34 -12.86 -4.50 18.11
CA THR A 34 -12.70 -5.08 19.45
C THR A 34 -11.25 -5.34 19.84
N VAL A 35 -10.36 -5.54 18.86
CA VAL A 35 -8.92 -5.78 19.10
C VAL A 35 -8.07 -4.54 18.83
N LEU A 36 -8.69 -3.44 18.40
CA LEU A 36 -7.99 -2.21 18.02
C LEU A 36 -7.06 -1.69 19.13
N PRO A 37 -7.48 -1.59 20.42
CA PRO A 37 -6.59 -1.07 21.46
C PRO A 37 -5.33 -1.91 21.65
N TYR A 38 -5.47 -3.23 21.54
CA TYR A 38 -4.34 -4.16 21.64
C TYR A 38 -3.42 -4.05 20.41
N ALA A 39 -4.00 -4.02 19.21
CA ALA A 39 -3.24 -3.93 17.97
C ALA A 39 -2.44 -2.61 17.85
N SER A 40 -2.96 -1.50 18.38
CA SER A 40 -2.24 -0.23 18.47
C SER A 40 -1.00 -0.33 19.36
N ILE A 41 -1.11 -0.96 20.53
CA ILE A 41 0.04 -1.16 21.44
C ILE A 41 1.12 -2.00 20.77
N VAL A 42 0.74 -3.07 20.06
CA VAL A 42 1.69 -3.92 19.34
C VAL A 42 2.37 -3.17 18.19
N ALA A 43 1.63 -2.32 17.47
CA ALA A 43 2.19 -1.50 16.41
C ALA A 43 3.22 -0.50 16.95
N GLU A 44 2.90 0.20 18.04
CA GLU A 44 3.83 1.11 18.72
C GLU A 44 5.08 0.37 19.21
N ALA A 45 4.91 -0.75 19.92
CA ALA A 45 6.02 -1.57 20.38
C ALA A 45 6.88 -2.06 19.21
N PHE A 46 6.30 -2.42 18.07
CA PHE A 46 7.08 -2.79 16.89
C PHE A 46 7.93 -1.63 16.37
N GLY A 47 7.37 -0.41 16.29
CA GLY A 47 8.12 0.78 15.88
C GLY A 47 9.24 1.17 16.84
N GLU A 48 9.11 0.86 18.14
CA GLU A 48 10.16 1.12 19.13
C GLU A 48 11.28 0.07 19.14
N ASN A 49 10.98 -1.18 18.75
CA ASN A 49 11.92 -2.30 18.86
C ASN A 49 12.65 -2.63 17.54
N PHE A 50 12.20 -2.09 16.41
CA PHE A 50 12.77 -2.41 15.10
C PHE A 50 13.02 -1.15 14.27
N ASP A 51 13.98 -1.20 13.34
CA ASP A 51 14.28 -0.11 12.39
C ASP A 51 13.25 0.04 11.25
N PHE A 52 12.03 -0.48 11.45
CA PHE A 52 10.94 -0.41 10.47
C PHE A 52 9.91 0.62 10.89
N PRO A 53 9.25 1.31 9.93
CA PRO A 53 8.22 2.29 10.26
C PRO A 53 7.04 1.63 10.98
N THR A 54 6.52 2.34 11.98
CA THR A 54 5.36 1.92 12.78
C THR A 54 4.17 1.59 11.88
N PRO A 55 3.56 0.40 12.03
CA PRO A 55 2.35 0.04 11.29
C PRO A 55 1.18 0.96 11.66
N VAL A 56 0.35 1.33 10.68
CA VAL A 56 -0.90 2.05 10.96
C VAL A 56 -2.04 1.06 11.12
N VAL A 57 -2.74 1.17 12.24
CA VAL A 57 -3.84 0.27 12.62
C VAL A 57 -5.16 1.06 12.62
N GLU A 58 -6.10 0.65 11.78
CA GLU A 58 -7.41 1.28 11.60
C GLU A 58 -8.56 0.37 12.06
N SER A 59 -9.62 0.99 12.59
CA SER A 59 -10.86 0.32 12.92
C SER A 59 -11.74 0.17 11.68
N GLY A 60 -11.96 -1.06 11.21
CA GLY A 60 -12.85 -1.35 10.08
C GLY A 60 -13.93 -2.39 10.36
N GLY A 61 -13.92 -2.99 11.56
CA GLY A 61 -14.66 -4.22 11.83
C GLY A 61 -14.01 -5.45 11.18
N SER A 62 -14.34 -6.66 11.63
CA SER A 62 -13.75 -7.89 11.06
C SER A 62 -14.02 -8.03 9.57
N SER A 63 -15.20 -7.58 9.11
CA SER A 63 -15.57 -7.55 7.70
C SER A 63 -14.75 -6.51 6.91
N GLY A 64 -14.42 -5.38 7.53
CA GLY A 64 -13.51 -4.38 6.94
C GLY A 64 -12.09 -4.92 6.79
N GLY A 65 -11.61 -5.70 7.78
CA GLY A 65 -10.32 -6.38 7.68
C GLY A 65 -10.30 -7.49 6.63
N LEU A 66 -11.39 -8.23 6.48
CA LEU A 66 -11.50 -9.29 5.45
C LEU A 66 -11.49 -8.74 4.02
N LYS A 67 -11.84 -7.47 3.84
CA LYS A 67 -11.93 -6.79 2.55
C LYS A 67 -10.63 -6.08 2.14
N ARG A 68 -9.78 -5.73 3.11
CA ARG A 68 -8.55 -4.94 2.88
C ARG A 68 -7.43 -5.78 2.29
#